data_AF-A0A940VKT3-F1
#
_entry.id   AF-A0A940VKT3-F1
#
_cell.length_a   1.000
_cell.length_b   1.000
_cell.length_c   1.000
_cell.angle_alpha   90.00
_cell.angle_beta   90.00
_cell.angle_gamma   90.00
#
_symmetry.space_group_name_H-M   'P 1'
#
loop_
_entity.id
_entity.type
_entity.pdbx_description
1 polymer ?
#
loop_
_entity_poly.entity_id
_entity_poly.type
_entity_poly.pdbx_seq_one_letter_code
_entity_poly.pdbx_strand_id
1 'polypeptide(L)'
;MTEVNNEAPVNGINVNTKNRPQKFYKTYTYGCQMNENDTERLAGQLKSLGFNETETKEQADVIIINTCCVRESAEKKIYGKIGELKRLKA
;
A
#
# COMPACT_ATOMS: atom_id res chain seq x y z
N MET A 1 0.53 11.59 29.90
CA MET A 1 0.67 10.13 30.04
C MET A 1 0.01 9.44 28.85
N THR A 2 0.74 9.32 27.75
CA THR A 2 0.61 8.20 26.79
C THR A 2 1.90 8.21 25.99
N GLU A 3 2.89 7.51 26.51
CA GLU A 3 4.14 7.21 25.81
C GLU A 3 3.80 6.21 24.70
N VAL A 4 3.73 6.70 23.46
CA VAL A 4 3.63 5.83 22.29
C VAL A 4 5.06 5.44 21.91
N ASN A 5 5.54 4.36 22.51
CA ASN A 5 6.78 3.71 22.14
C ASN A 5 6.63 3.15 20.72
N ASN A 6 7.13 3.85 19.72
CA ASN A 6 7.13 3.38 18.33
C ASN A 6 8.57 3.20 17.82
N GLU A 7 9.30 2.31 18.48
CA GLU A 7 10.52 1.73 17.94
C GLU A 7 10.11 0.56 17.03
N ALA A 8 9.99 0.82 15.73
CA ALA A 8 9.93 -0.25 14.74
C ALA A 8 11.38 -0.61 14.35
N PRO A 9 11.89 -1.81 14.69
CA PRO A 9 13.23 -2.21 14.33
C PRO A 9 13.30 -2.48 12.82
N VAL A 10 13.98 -1.60 12.08
CA VAL A 10 14.31 -1.84 10.67
C VAL A 10 15.82 -2.09 10.56
N ASN A 11 16.18 -3.38 10.48
CA ASN A 11 17.46 -3.95 10.03
C ASN A 11 18.70 -3.04 10.14
N GLY A 12 19.19 -2.83 11.36
CA GLY A 12 20.60 -2.48 11.61
C GLY A 12 21.10 -1.11 11.12
N ILE A 13 20.25 -0.24 10.58
CA ILE A 13 20.61 1.12 10.20
C ILE A 13 19.93 2.06 11.18
N ASN A 14 20.72 2.84 11.94
CA ASN A 14 20.20 3.89 12.82
C ASN A 14 19.68 5.06 11.95
N VAL A 15 18.50 4.88 11.35
CA VAL A 15 17.81 5.92 10.59
C VAL A 15 17.10 6.81 11.61
N ASN A 16 17.50 8.07 11.71
CA ASN A 16 16.77 9.06 12.49
C ASN A 16 15.39 9.28 11.83
N THR A 17 14.37 8.57 12.30
CA THR A 17 12.99 8.62 11.81
C THR A 17 12.20 9.81 12.36
N LYS A 18 12.81 10.65 13.23
CA LYS A 18 12.11 11.72 13.95
C LYS A 18 11.51 12.82 13.06
N ASN A 19 11.72 12.79 11.74
CA ASN A 19 11.21 13.82 10.83
C ASN A 19 10.79 13.33 9.44
N ARG A 20 10.55 12.01 9.23
CA ARG A 20 9.96 11.55 7.96
C ARG A 20 8.43 11.66 8.04
N PRO A 21 7.77 12.27 7.06
CA PRO A 21 6.31 12.25 7.01
C PRO A 21 5.84 10.79 6.94
N GLN A 22 4.85 10.43 7.77
CA GLN A 22 4.26 9.10 7.74
C GLN A 22 3.71 8.82 6.34
N LYS A 23 4.24 7.78 5.69
CA LYS A 23 3.82 7.37 4.36
C LYS A 23 2.78 6.27 4.44
N PHE A 24 1.75 6.36 3.61
CA PHE A 24 0.65 5.40 3.61
C PHE A 24 0.54 4.65 2.29
N TYR A 25 0.04 3.41 2.34
CA TYR A 25 -0.27 2.63 1.16
C TYR A 25 -1.68 2.02 1.22
N LYS A 26 -2.29 1.82 0.05
CA LYS A 26 -3.53 1.05 -0.11
C LYS A 26 -3.34 -0.03 -1.17
N THR A 27 -3.86 -1.22 -0.94
CA THR A 27 -3.89 -2.31 -1.91
C THR A 27 -5.32 -2.54 -2.40
N TYR A 28 -5.44 -2.95 -3.66
CA TYR A 28 -6.66 -3.46 -4.26
C TYR A 28 -6.32 -4.77 -4.97
N THR A 29 -6.76 -5.90 -4.42
CA THR A 29 -6.55 -7.21 -5.01
C THR A 29 -7.77 -7.64 -5.82
N TYR A 30 -7.55 -8.09 -7.06
CA TYR A 30 -8.58 -8.61 -7.95
C TYR A 30 -8.11 -9.91 -8.59
N GLY A 31 -8.50 -11.06 -8.06
CA GLY A 31 -8.08 -12.32 -8.65
C GLY A 31 -8.35 -13.52 -7.76
N CYS A 32 -7.37 -14.43 -7.72
CA CYS A 32 -7.44 -15.63 -6.90
C CYS A 32 -6.53 -15.52 -5.67
N GLN A 33 -6.46 -16.61 -4.89
CA GLN A 33 -5.61 -16.72 -3.70
C GLN A 33 -4.14 -16.39 -3.96
N MET A 34 -3.65 -16.62 -5.18
CA MET A 34 -2.28 -16.24 -5.56
C MET A 34 -2.08 -14.72 -5.47
N ASN A 35 -3.06 -13.94 -5.95
CA ASN A 35 -2.98 -12.48 -5.87
C ASN A 35 -3.07 -11.98 -4.43
N GLU A 36 -3.87 -12.62 -3.57
CA GLU A 36 -3.92 -12.23 -2.15
C GLU A 36 -2.58 -12.47 -1.46
N ASN A 37 -1.96 -13.64 -1.69
CA ASN A 37 -0.63 -13.95 -1.17
C ASN A 37 0.44 -12.99 -1.71
N ASP A 38 0.38 -12.64 -3.00
CA ASP A 38 1.31 -11.66 -3.59
C ASP A 38 1.09 -10.26 -2.98
N THR A 39 -0.16 -9.87 -2.75
CA THR A 39 -0.51 -8.61 -2.08
C THR A 39 0.03 -8.58 -0.65
N GLU A 40 -0.08 -9.67 0.11
CA GLU A 40 0.47 -9.77 1.47
C GLU A 40 2.00 -9.62 1.47
N ARG A 41 2.68 -10.26 0.52
CA ARG A 41 4.14 -10.10 0.32
C ARG A 41 4.52 -8.65 0.04
N LEU A 42 3.80 -7.98 -0.87
CA LEU A 42 4.04 -6.56 -1.19
C LEU A 42 3.75 -5.66 0.01
N ALA A 43 2.69 -5.94 0.77
CA ALA A 43 2.36 -5.22 2.01
C ALA A 43 3.49 -5.37 3.05
N GLY A 44 4.04 -6.58 3.22
CA GLY A 44 5.19 -6.82 4.10
C GLY A 44 6.42 -6.01 3.70
N GLN A 45 6.72 -5.93 2.39
CA GLN A 45 7.81 -5.10 1.88
C GLN A 45 7.58 -3.61 2.15
N LEU A 46 6.38 -3.09 1.89
CA LEU A 46 6.03 -1.70 2.17
C LEU A 46 6.13 -1.35 3.66
N LYS A 47 5.66 -2.25 4.54
CA LYS A 47 5.82 -2.12 5.99
C LYS A 47 7.28 -2.06 6.38
N SER A 48 8.14 -2.89 5.80
CA SER A 48 9.60 -2.87 6.06
C SER A 48 10.28 -1.58 5.61
N LEU A 49 9.70 -0.87 4.62
CA LEU A 49 10.14 0.44 4.16
C LEU A 49 9.56 1.60 4.99
N GLY A 50 8.75 1.31 6.01
CA GLY A 50 8.15 2.30 6.90
C GLY A 50 6.82 2.88 6.42
N PHE A 51 6.16 2.25 5.44
CA PHE A 51 4.82 2.65 5.04
C PHE A 51 3.77 1.98 5.94
N ASN A 52 2.70 2.71 6.23
CA ASN A 52 1.54 2.20 6.96
C ASN A 52 0.39 1.91 6.01
N GLU A 53 -0.39 0.87 6.30
CA GLU A 53 -1.62 0.61 5.57
C GLU A 53 -2.67 1.67 5.92
N THR A 54 -3.46 2.11 4.94
CA THR A 54 -4.64 2.96 5.16
C THR A 54 -5.88 2.29 4.58
N GLU A 55 -7.05 2.63 5.10
CA GLU A 55 -8.34 2.26 4.50
C GLU A 55 -8.82 3.28 3.46
N THR A 56 -8.23 4.49 3.45
CA THR A 56 -8.67 5.57 2.57
C THR A 56 -7.66 5.79 1.44
N LYS A 57 -8.17 5.77 0.21
CA LYS A 57 -7.34 6.00 -0.99
C LYS A 57 -6.80 7.44 -1.05
N GLU A 58 -7.49 8.37 -0.39
CA GLU A 58 -7.13 9.79 -0.29
C GLU A 58 -5.89 10.02 0.57
N GLN A 59 -5.68 9.20 1.61
CA GLN A 59 -4.50 9.30 2.48
C GLN A 59 -3.29 8.55 1.93
N ALA A 60 -3.50 7.61 1.00
CA ALA A 60 -2.42 6.79 0.50
C ALA A 60 -1.40 7.64 -0.27
N ASP A 61 -0.11 7.40 -0.08
CA ASP A 61 1.00 7.89 -0.93
C ASP A 61 1.30 6.91 -2.07
N VAL A 62 1.03 5.61 -1.85
CA VAL A 62 1.15 4.55 -2.87
C VAL A 62 -0.15 3.75 -2.96
N ILE A 63 -0.63 3.46 -4.17
CA ILE A 63 -1.75 2.55 -4.38
C ILE A 63 -1.29 1.40 -5.29
N ILE A 64 -1.47 0.17 -4.83
CA ILE A 64 -1.15 -1.05 -5.58
C ILE A 64 -2.46 -1.69 -6.02
N ILE A 65 -2.60 -1.92 -7.32
CA ILE A 65 -3.69 -2.72 -7.89
C ILE A 65 -3.07 -4.03 -8.37
N ASN A 66 -3.35 -5.13 -7.68
CA ASN A 66 -2.86 -6.45 -8.04
C ASN A 66 -3.98 -7.24 -8.71
N THR A 67 -3.76 -7.75 -9.93
CA THR A 67 -4.77 -8.53 -10.65
C THR A 67 -4.22 -9.78 -11.33
N CYS A 68 -5.05 -10.80 -11.47
CA CYS A 68 -4.76 -11.96 -12.31
C CYS A 68 -4.81 -11.58 -13.80
N CYS A 69 -4.05 -12.33 -14.63
CA CYS A 69 -3.98 -12.19 -16.08
C CYS A 69 -5.33 -11.73 -16.66
N VAL A 70 -5.35 -10.49 -17.15
CA VAL A 70 -6.55 -9.67 -17.38
C VAL A 70 -7.60 -10.43 -18.19
N ARG A 71 -8.65 -10.89 -17.50
CA ARG A 71 -9.94 -11.18 -18.13
C ARG A 71 -10.65 -9.86 -18.37
N GLU A 72 -11.37 -9.72 -19.48
CA GLU A 72 -12.01 -8.46 -19.92
C GLU A 72 -12.85 -7.77 -18.82
N SER A 73 -13.44 -8.55 -17.90
CA SER A 73 -14.21 -8.04 -16.77
C SER A 73 -13.36 -7.42 -15.65
N ALA A 74 -12.15 -7.94 -15.40
CA ALA A 74 -11.19 -7.35 -14.46
C ALA A 74 -10.59 -6.07 -15.05
N GLU A 75 -10.30 -6.08 -16.35
CA GLU A 75 -9.80 -4.93 -17.09
C GLU A 75 -10.74 -3.72 -17.01
N LYS A 76 -12.05 -3.92 -17.26
CA LYS A 76 -13.07 -2.85 -17.11
C LYS A 76 -13.10 -2.26 -15.68
N LYS A 77 -12.98 -3.10 -14.65
CA LYS A 77 -12.93 -2.65 -13.24
C LYS A 77 -11.68 -1.83 -12.95
N ILE A 78 -10.53 -2.27 -13.48
CA ILE A 78 -9.24 -1.59 -13.28
C ILE A 78 -9.23 -0.24 -13.99
N TYR A 79 -9.73 -0.13 -15.22
CA TYR A 79 -9.79 1.16 -15.91
C TYR A 79 -10.67 2.18 -15.17
N GLY A 80 -11.83 1.76 -14.67
CA GLY A 80 -12.67 2.62 -13.82
C GLY A 80 -11.92 3.06 -12.56
N LYS A 81 -11.21 2.14 -11.92
CA LYS A 81 -10.43 2.42 -10.71
C LYS A 81 -9.26 3.37 -10.98
N ILE A 82 -8.47 3.15 -12.04
CA ILE A 82 -7.37 4.03 -12.43
C ILE A 82 -7.89 5.43 -12.76
N GLY A 83 -9.02 5.55 -13.46
CA GLY A 83 -9.65 6.84 -13.75
C GLY A 83 -10.07 7.59 -12.49
N GLU A 84 -10.58 6.89 -11.48
CA GLU A 84 -10.86 7.44 -10.15
C GLU A 84 -9.57 7.91 -9.45
N LEU A 85 -8.54 7.07 -9.44
CA LEU A 85 -7.30 7.32 -8.69
C LEU A 85 -6.40 8.39 -9.32
N LYS A 86 -6.39 8.54 -10.65
CA LYS A 86 -5.65 9.61 -11.34
C LYS A 86 -6.04 11.01 -10.87
N ARG A 87 -7.28 11.20 -10.39
CA ARG A 87 -7.73 12.49 -9.85
C ARG A 87 -7.21 12.77 -8.43
N LEU A 88 -6.70 11.76 -7.73
CA LEU A 88 -6.27 11.85 -6.34
C LEU A 88 -4.77 12.10 -6.19
N LYS A 89 -3.95 11.71 -7.18
CA LYS A 89 -2.50 11.91 -7.15
C LYS A 89 -2.08 12.60 -8.45
N ALA A 90 -2.03 13.93 -8.39
CA ALA A 90 -1.55 14.80 -9.46
C ALA A 90 -0.12 15.26 -9.16
#